data_AF-A0A1G3VIH3-F1
#
_entry.id   AF-A0A1G3VIH3-F1
#
_cell.length_a   1.000
_cell.length_b   1.000
_cell.length_c   1.000
_cell.angle_alpha   90.00
_cell.angle_beta   90.00
_cell.angle_gamma   90.00
#
_symmetry.space_group_name_H-M   'P 1'
#
loop_
_entity.id
_entity.type
_entity.pdbx_description
1 polymer ?
#
loop_
_entity_poly.entity_id
_entity_poly.type
_entity_poly.pdbx_seq_one_letter_code
_entity_poly.pdbx_strand_id
1 'polypeptide(L)'
;LAAIKTTAVESGDDVIINGQKTFISNGINCDLLVLAARDPSEENPHAAVDLFLVEAATPGFEKGKQIKKVGWHSQDTAELYFTDCRIPKANRLGEKGSGFLKLMLKLQQERLVCAIGAVAAAEYMLEMTIRYCKERTAFGRPLTKFQNTQFEIVEMATETRLGRTFIDKLIADHMEGKEIVVDVSMAKYWTTDMASRVADRCMQLFGGYGYCEEYPIARAWRDIRVTRIFAGTNEIMKTIAARFMGL
;
A
#
# COMPACT_ATOMS: atom_id res chain seq x y z
N LEU A 1 -11.14 -1.54 -10.54
CA LEU A 1 -11.86 -0.36 -9.97
C LEU A 1 -13.20 -0.10 -10.65
N ALA A 2 -13.36 -0.31 -11.96
CA ALA A 2 -14.64 -0.03 -12.66
C ALA A 2 -15.81 -0.98 -12.30
N ALA A 3 -15.53 -2.14 -11.69
CA ALA A 3 -16.53 -3.16 -11.35
C ALA A 3 -16.99 -3.13 -9.87
N ILE A 4 -16.86 -1.99 -9.18
CA ILE A 4 -17.35 -1.87 -7.79
C ILE A 4 -18.87 -2.04 -7.74
N LYS A 5 -19.39 -2.59 -6.63
CA LYS A 5 -20.83 -2.85 -6.45
C LYS A 5 -21.54 -1.89 -5.49
N THR A 6 -20.79 -1.16 -4.65
CA THR A 6 -21.35 -0.13 -3.77
C THR A 6 -22.05 0.92 -4.61
N THR A 7 -23.35 1.11 -4.40
CA THR A 7 -24.17 2.05 -5.18
C THR A 7 -24.33 3.38 -4.46
N ALA A 8 -24.55 4.43 -5.24
CA ALA A 8 -24.95 5.76 -4.81
C ALA A 8 -26.10 6.22 -5.72
N VAL A 9 -27.29 6.38 -5.17
CA VAL A 9 -28.51 6.75 -5.90
C VAL A 9 -28.96 8.14 -5.47
N GLU A 10 -29.08 9.07 -6.41
CA GLU A 10 -29.58 10.41 -6.11
C GLU A 10 -31.07 10.39 -5.74
N SER A 11 -31.45 11.12 -4.69
CA SER A 11 -32.82 11.21 -4.18
C SER A 11 -33.07 12.63 -3.65
N GLY A 12 -33.71 13.48 -4.46
CA GLY A 12 -33.91 14.90 -4.11
C GLY A 12 -32.56 15.63 -3.99
N ASP A 13 -32.28 16.21 -2.83
CA ASP A 13 -31.01 16.87 -2.51
C ASP A 13 -29.97 15.94 -1.85
N ASP A 14 -30.32 14.65 -1.71
CA ASP A 14 -29.47 13.64 -1.08
C ASP A 14 -28.97 12.58 -2.06
N VAL A 15 -28.07 11.75 -1.56
CA VAL A 15 -27.58 10.50 -2.15
C VAL A 15 -27.78 9.39 -1.14
N ILE A 16 -28.36 8.28 -1.58
CA ILE A 16 -28.56 7.05 -0.80
C ILE A 16 -27.47 6.06 -1.20
N ILE A 17 -26.67 5.61 -0.23
CA ILE A 17 -25.54 4.71 -0.44
C ILE A 17 -25.85 3.32 0.13
N ASN A 18 -25.55 2.30 -0.66
CA ASN A 18 -25.70 0.89 -0.26
C ASN A 18 -24.50 0.05 -0.69
N GLY A 19 -24.03 -0.83 0.19
CA GLY A 19 -23.05 -1.86 -0.14
C GLY A 19 -21.99 -2.08 0.94
N GLN A 20 -20.83 -2.57 0.51
CA GLN A 20 -19.74 -2.94 1.42
C GLN A 20 -18.39 -2.55 0.83
N LYS A 21 -17.44 -2.17 1.70
CA LYS A 21 -16.02 -2.05 1.38
C LYS A 21 -15.21 -2.93 2.33
N THR A 22 -14.09 -3.47 1.85
CA THR A 22 -13.23 -4.36 2.63
C THR A 22 -11.78 -3.90 2.52
N PHE A 23 -10.96 -4.30 3.50
CA PHE A 23 -9.56 -3.90 3.65
C PHE A 23 -9.34 -2.39 3.77
N ILE A 24 -10.22 -1.69 4.47
CA ILE A 24 -10.10 -0.24 4.66
C ILE A 24 -9.12 0.03 5.79
N SER A 25 -7.97 0.60 5.45
CA SER A 25 -7.00 1.09 6.43
C SER A 25 -7.59 2.27 7.19
N ASN A 26 -7.34 2.35 8.49
CA ASN A 26 -8.02 3.26 9.42
C ASN A 26 -9.54 3.06 9.47
N GLY A 27 -10.04 1.85 9.19
CA GLY A 27 -11.47 1.59 9.10
C GLY A 27 -12.22 1.70 10.43
N ILE A 28 -11.53 1.53 11.56
CA ILE A 28 -12.13 1.71 12.89
C ILE A 28 -12.05 3.18 13.31
N ASN A 29 -10.89 3.79 13.13
CA ASN A 29 -10.59 5.14 13.63
C ASN A 29 -11.00 6.27 12.67
N CYS A 30 -11.48 5.98 11.45
CA CYS A 30 -11.85 7.04 10.51
C CYS A 30 -13.09 7.82 10.95
N ASP A 31 -13.00 9.15 11.01
CA ASP A 31 -14.16 10.02 11.19
C ASP A 31 -14.78 10.46 9.85
N LEU A 32 -13.97 10.47 8.79
CA LEU A 32 -14.36 10.82 7.44
C LEU A 32 -13.82 9.80 6.44
N LEU A 33 -14.68 9.29 5.56
CA LEU A 33 -14.34 8.35 4.51
C LEU A 33 -14.49 9.00 3.13
N VAL A 34 -13.45 8.88 2.29
CA VAL A 34 -13.58 9.11 0.85
C VAL A 34 -14.06 7.81 0.20
N LEU A 35 -15.36 7.72 -0.06
CA LEU A 35 -16.00 6.54 -0.60
C LEU A 35 -16.13 6.61 -2.12
N ALA A 36 -15.56 5.63 -2.82
CA ALA A 36 -15.90 5.37 -4.21
C ALA A 36 -17.19 4.54 -4.30
N ALA A 37 -18.24 5.09 -4.90
CA ALA A 37 -19.51 4.40 -5.15
C ALA A 37 -19.97 4.64 -6.59
N ARG A 38 -20.80 3.74 -7.12
CA ARG A 38 -21.27 3.82 -8.50
C ARG A 38 -22.72 4.28 -8.59
N ASP A 39 -23.03 5.11 -9.58
CA ASP A 39 -24.38 5.32 -10.07
C ASP A 39 -24.81 4.04 -10.83
N PRO A 40 -25.86 3.32 -10.39
CA PRO A 40 -26.32 2.12 -11.08
C PRO A 40 -27.05 2.42 -12.41
N SER A 41 -27.47 3.67 -12.63
CA SER A 41 -28.16 4.09 -13.86
C SER A 41 -27.20 4.47 -15.00
N GLU A 42 -25.92 4.70 -14.69
CA GLU A 42 -24.89 5.01 -15.68
C GLU A 42 -24.29 3.71 -16.25
N GLU A 43 -24.39 3.56 -17.56
CA GLU A 43 -23.93 2.36 -18.29
C GLU A 43 -22.41 2.34 -18.43
N ASN A 44 -21.76 3.50 -18.61
CA ASN A 44 -20.32 3.58 -18.73
C ASN A 44 -19.66 3.33 -17.37
N PRO A 45 -18.94 2.21 -17.16
CA PRO A 45 -18.42 1.84 -15.84
C PRO A 45 -17.41 2.83 -15.26
N HIS A 46 -16.76 3.65 -16.09
CA HIS A 46 -15.84 4.68 -15.63
C HIS A 46 -16.56 5.96 -15.23
N ALA A 47 -17.56 6.38 -16.02
CA ALA A 47 -18.41 7.53 -15.70
C ALA A 47 -19.41 7.24 -14.58
N ALA A 48 -19.68 5.96 -14.29
CA ALA A 48 -20.55 5.58 -13.19
C ALA A 48 -19.94 5.86 -11.80
N VAL A 49 -18.62 6.02 -11.69
CA VAL A 49 -17.94 6.12 -10.39
C VAL A 49 -17.81 7.57 -9.95
N ASP A 50 -18.36 7.86 -8.77
CA ASP A 50 -18.20 9.10 -8.03
C ASP A 50 -17.42 8.87 -6.72
N LEU A 51 -16.91 9.96 -6.15
CA LEU A 51 -16.33 9.98 -4.81
C LEU A 51 -17.22 10.79 -3.88
N PHE A 52 -17.48 10.27 -2.69
CA PHE A 52 -18.32 10.89 -1.67
C PHE A 52 -17.59 10.98 -0.35
N LEU A 53 -17.82 12.06 0.39
CA LEU A 53 -17.40 12.22 1.77
C LEU A 53 -18.50 11.69 2.70
N VAL A 54 -18.21 10.59 3.41
CA VAL A 54 -19.14 9.96 4.36
C VAL A 54 -18.59 10.09 5.76
N GLU A 55 -19.31 10.77 6.65
CA GLU A 55 -18.94 10.93 8.05
C GLU A 55 -19.29 9.67 8.84
N ALA A 56 -18.48 9.32 9.84
CA ALA A 56 -18.66 8.12 10.66
C ALA A 56 -20.01 8.05 11.40
N ALA A 57 -20.63 9.20 11.68
CA ALA A 57 -21.92 9.29 12.33
C ALA A 57 -23.12 9.14 11.38
N THR A 58 -22.90 8.98 10.07
CA THR A 58 -23.97 8.82 9.08
C THR A 58 -24.85 7.62 9.44
N PRO A 59 -26.18 7.79 9.63
CA PRO A 59 -27.06 6.66 9.91
C PRO A 59 -26.97 5.57 8.84
N GLY A 60 -26.90 4.30 9.28
CA GLY A 60 -26.73 3.14 8.40
C GLY A 60 -25.28 2.85 7.98
N PHE A 61 -24.32 3.71 8.33
CA PHE A 61 -22.90 3.42 8.15
C PHE A 61 -22.37 2.67 9.38
N GLU A 62 -21.92 1.43 9.18
CA GLU A 62 -21.38 0.58 10.23
C GLU A 62 -19.94 0.16 9.93
N LYS A 63 -19.11 0.16 10.99
CA LYS A 63 -17.73 -0.33 10.96
C LYS A 63 -17.70 -1.75 11.50
N GLY A 64 -17.11 -2.66 10.73
CA GLY A 64 -16.88 -4.03 11.14
C GLY A 64 -15.79 -4.15 12.23
N LYS A 65 -15.47 -5.39 12.61
CA LYS A 65 -14.36 -5.66 13.53
C LYS A 65 -13.01 -5.50 12.83
N GLN A 66 -11.96 -5.20 13.60
CA GLN A 66 -10.60 -5.20 13.08
C GLN A 66 -10.23 -6.58 12.53
N ILE A 67 -9.77 -6.62 11.28
CA ILE A 67 -9.37 -7.84 10.59
C ILE A 67 -8.04 -8.33 11.17
N LYS A 68 -8.00 -9.61 11.57
CA LYS A 68 -6.76 -10.29 11.96
C LYS A 68 -5.93 -10.59 10.70
N LYS A 69 -4.73 -10.02 10.63
CA LYS A 69 -3.82 -10.09 9.49
C LYS A 69 -2.50 -10.75 9.91
N VAL A 70 -1.70 -11.17 8.93
CA VAL A 70 -0.35 -11.74 9.16
C VAL A 70 0.62 -10.71 9.75
N GLY A 71 0.51 -9.45 9.31
CA GLY A 71 1.33 -8.33 9.76
C GLY A 71 0.47 -7.07 9.91
N TRP A 72 1.10 -5.94 10.21
CA TRP A 72 0.45 -4.66 10.47
C TRP A 72 -0.64 -4.80 11.54
N HIS A 73 -0.29 -5.43 12.66
CA HIS A 73 -1.22 -5.71 13.76
C HIS A 73 -1.77 -4.41 14.39
N SER A 74 -0.97 -3.34 14.40
CA SER A 74 -1.38 -2.03 14.89
C SER A 74 -2.23 -1.25 13.91
N GLN A 75 -2.38 -1.71 12.66
CA GLN A 75 -3.25 -1.05 11.68
C GLN A 75 -4.68 -1.59 11.82
N ASP A 76 -5.62 -0.70 12.13
CA ASP A 76 -7.05 -0.94 12.37
C ASP A 76 -7.85 -1.15 11.06
N THR A 77 -7.40 -2.10 10.26
CA THR A 77 -8.04 -2.45 8.99
C THR A 77 -9.39 -3.12 9.23
N ALA A 78 -10.46 -2.63 8.60
CA ALA A 78 -11.82 -3.13 8.80
C ALA A 78 -12.61 -3.31 7.49
N GLU A 79 -13.73 -4.02 7.61
CA GLU A 79 -14.82 -3.96 6.63
C GLU A 79 -15.76 -2.82 7.01
N LEU A 80 -16.35 -2.17 6.01
CA LEU A 80 -17.29 -1.07 6.17
C LEU A 80 -18.60 -1.42 5.45
N TYR A 81 -19.73 -1.21 6.11
CA TYR A 81 -21.06 -1.55 5.61
C TYR A 81 -21.92 -0.30 5.51
N PHE A 82 -22.68 -0.20 4.43
CA PHE A 82 -23.56 0.93 4.14
C PHE A 82 -24.95 0.37 3.86
N THR A 83 -25.91 0.70 4.71
CA THR A 83 -27.32 0.32 4.57
C THR A 83 -28.18 1.57 4.57
N ASP A 84 -28.67 1.94 3.40
CA ASP A 84 -29.49 3.14 3.16
C ASP A 84 -28.91 4.42 3.76
N CYS A 85 -27.57 4.56 3.69
CA CYS A 85 -26.88 5.75 4.20
C CYS A 85 -27.27 6.97 3.37
N ARG A 86 -27.91 7.94 4.00
CA ARG A 86 -28.32 9.20 3.37
C ARG A 86 -27.32 10.30 3.67
N ILE A 87 -26.72 10.86 2.61
CA ILE A 87 -25.80 12.00 2.71
C ILE A 87 -26.26 13.13 1.77
N PRO A 88 -25.93 14.40 2.05
CA PRO A 88 -26.20 15.49 1.12
C PRO A 88 -25.47 15.30 -0.22
N LYS A 89 -26.07 15.71 -1.34
CA LYS A 89 -25.38 15.73 -2.65
C LYS A 89 -24.11 16.58 -2.64
N ALA A 90 -24.08 17.62 -1.80
CA ALA A 90 -22.91 18.48 -1.61
C ALA A 90 -21.67 17.74 -1.09
N ASN A 91 -21.83 16.55 -0.50
CA ASN A 91 -20.71 15.71 -0.06
C ASN A 91 -20.00 15.00 -1.22
N ARG A 92 -20.46 15.12 -2.47
CA ARG A 92 -19.74 14.62 -3.63
C ARG A 92 -18.42 15.38 -3.80
N LEU A 93 -17.32 14.64 -3.86
CA LEU A 93 -15.99 15.19 -4.05
C LEU A 93 -15.69 15.40 -5.55
N GLY A 94 -16.11 16.56 -6.04
CA GLY A 94 -15.99 16.98 -7.43
C GLY A 94 -17.25 16.72 -8.25
N GLU A 95 -17.09 16.72 -9.58
CA GLU A 95 -18.21 16.62 -10.51
C GLU A 95 -18.75 15.19 -10.66
N LYS A 96 -20.02 15.05 -11.04
CA LYS A 96 -20.63 13.75 -11.33
C LYS A 96 -19.87 13.03 -12.46
N GLY A 97 -19.59 11.75 -12.27
CA GLY A 97 -18.88 10.86 -13.16
C GLY A 97 -17.37 11.08 -13.25
N SER A 98 -16.81 11.94 -12.39
CA SER A 98 -15.38 12.26 -12.41
C SER A 98 -14.54 11.45 -11.43
N GLY A 99 -15.16 10.59 -10.62
CA GLY A 99 -14.51 9.87 -9.52
C GLY A 99 -13.44 8.88 -9.99
N PHE A 100 -13.69 8.14 -11.08
CA PHE A 100 -12.70 7.21 -11.62
C PHE A 100 -11.41 7.92 -12.04
N LEU A 101 -11.52 9.05 -12.74
CA LEU A 101 -10.37 9.84 -13.17
C LEU A 101 -9.57 10.38 -11.97
N LYS A 102 -10.26 10.93 -10.96
CA LYS A 102 -9.64 11.42 -9.72
C LYS A 102 -8.85 10.32 -9.00
N LEU A 103 -9.42 9.11 -8.91
CA LEU A 103 -8.69 7.95 -8.37
C LEU A 103 -7.42 7.67 -9.18
N MET A 104 -7.51 7.64 -10.51
CA MET A 104 -6.34 7.37 -11.36
C MET A 104 -5.21 8.39 -11.14
N LEU A 105 -5.56 9.68 -11.02
CA LEU A 105 -4.60 10.76 -10.75
C LEU A 105 -3.92 10.60 -9.38
N LYS A 106 -4.68 10.25 -8.33
CA LYS A 106 -4.13 10.14 -6.97
C LYS A 106 -3.40 8.83 -6.69
N LEU A 107 -3.71 7.77 -7.42
CA LEU A 107 -3.03 6.47 -7.27
C LEU A 107 -1.53 6.53 -7.60
N GLN A 108 -1.07 7.47 -8.43
CA GLN A 108 0.37 7.64 -8.68
C GLN A 108 1.11 8.00 -7.40
N GLN A 109 0.62 8.99 -6.66
CA GLN A 109 1.22 9.39 -5.38
C GLN A 109 1.10 8.29 -4.33
N GLU A 110 -0.02 7.55 -4.29
CA GLU A 110 -0.17 6.39 -3.39
C GLU A 110 0.89 5.31 -3.65
N ARG A 111 1.15 4.98 -4.93
CA ARG A 111 2.20 4.04 -5.33
C ARG A 111 3.59 4.52 -4.96
N LEU A 112 3.86 5.82 -5.16
CA LEU A 112 5.13 6.44 -4.77
C LEU A 112 5.35 6.32 -3.25
N VAL A 113 4.33 6.62 -2.43
CA VAL A 113 4.40 6.46 -0.97
C VAL A 113 4.68 5.00 -0.57
N CYS A 114 4.03 4.03 -1.23
CA CYS A 114 4.29 2.61 -0.98
C CYS A 114 5.76 2.25 -1.29
N ALA A 115 6.28 2.74 -2.41
CA ALA A 115 7.66 2.47 -2.83
C ALA A 115 8.70 3.13 -1.91
N ILE A 116 8.44 4.36 -1.45
CA ILE A 116 9.24 5.04 -0.41
C ILE A 116 9.29 4.20 0.86
N GLY A 117 8.13 3.75 1.35
CA GLY A 117 8.02 2.93 2.55
C GLY A 117 8.77 1.60 2.41
N ALA A 118 8.73 0.96 1.25
CA ALA A 118 9.44 -0.29 0.98
C ALA A 118 10.97 -0.13 1.06
N VAL A 119 11.51 0.93 0.45
CA VAL A 119 12.96 1.22 0.52
C VAL A 119 13.38 1.55 1.95
N ALA A 120 12.64 2.41 2.65
CA ALA A 120 12.95 2.76 4.04
C ALA A 120 12.91 1.53 4.97
N ALA A 121 11.95 0.63 4.77
CA ALA A 121 11.89 -0.62 5.52
C ALA A 121 13.10 -1.52 5.23
N ALA A 122 13.52 -1.64 3.97
CA ALA A 122 14.71 -2.41 3.59
C ALA A 122 15.99 -1.84 4.22
N GLU A 123 16.17 -0.53 4.20
CA GLU A 123 17.29 0.17 4.87
C GLU A 123 17.31 -0.13 6.37
N TYR A 124 16.16 -0.03 7.03
CA TYR A 124 16.03 -0.30 8.47
C TYR A 124 16.33 -1.77 8.81
N MET A 125 15.78 -2.72 8.03
CA MET A 125 16.05 -4.15 8.24
C MET A 125 17.52 -4.49 8.05
N LEU A 126 18.16 -3.90 7.03
CA LEU A 126 19.57 -4.10 6.76
C LEU A 126 20.45 -3.54 7.88
N GLU A 127 20.18 -2.32 8.36
CA GLU A 127 20.96 -1.71 9.45
C GLU A 127 20.89 -2.56 10.72
N MET A 128 19.68 -2.97 11.11
CA MET A 128 19.42 -3.83 12.25
C MET A 128 20.15 -5.18 12.12
N THR A 129 20.15 -5.78 10.93
CA THR A 129 20.82 -7.05 10.65
C THR A 129 22.34 -6.92 10.70
N ILE A 130 22.91 -5.84 10.14
CA ILE A 130 24.35 -5.56 10.23
C ILE A 130 24.78 -5.44 11.69
N ARG A 131 24.00 -4.76 12.53
CA ARG A 131 24.28 -4.63 13.98
C ARG A 131 24.30 -6.01 14.64
N TYR A 132 23.25 -6.81 14.43
CA TYR A 132 23.18 -8.17 14.95
C TYR A 132 24.37 -9.03 14.51
N CYS A 133 24.75 -9.00 13.22
CA CYS A 133 25.88 -9.78 12.70
C CYS A 133 27.26 -9.32 13.23
N LYS A 134 27.38 -8.09 13.72
CA LYS A 134 28.61 -7.59 14.37
C LYS A 134 28.75 -8.11 15.81
N GLU A 135 27.63 -8.28 16.51
CA GLU A 135 27.59 -8.71 17.90
C GLU A 135 27.54 -10.24 18.03
N ARG A 136 26.80 -10.91 17.14
CA ARG A 136 26.64 -12.36 17.17
C ARG A 136 27.93 -13.06 16.78
N THR A 137 28.44 -13.90 17.69
CA THR A 137 29.62 -14.74 17.47
C THR A 137 29.22 -16.17 17.15
N ALA A 138 29.87 -16.76 16.15
CA ALA A 138 29.80 -18.19 15.82
C ALA A 138 31.19 -18.68 15.42
N PHE A 139 31.56 -19.91 15.79
CA PHE A 139 32.88 -20.47 15.51
C PHE A 139 34.04 -19.53 15.90
N GLY A 140 33.93 -18.87 17.06
CA GLY A 140 34.98 -18.02 17.63
C GLY A 140 35.14 -16.62 17.03
N ARG A 141 34.28 -16.18 16.11
CA ARG A 141 34.31 -14.81 15.56
C ARG A 141 32.93 -14.24 15.22
N PRO A 142 32.78 -12.92 15.10
CA PRO A 142 31.53 -12.31 14.64
C PRO A 142 31.05 -12.83 13.29
N LEU A 143 29.73 -12.89 13.06
CA LEU A 143 29.16 -13.30 11.77
C LEU A 143 29.67 -12.44 10.61
N THR A 144 29.93 -11.16 10.84
CA THR A 144 30.53 -10.25 9.85
C THR A 144 31.95 -10.62 9.40
N LYS A 145 32.61 -11.62 10.03
CA LYS A 145 33.93 -12.13 9.60
C LYS A 145 33.84 -13.33 8.66
N PHE A 146 32.62 -13.81 8.34
CA PHE A 146 32.42 -14.84 7.33
C PHE A 146 32.10 -14.19 5.98
N GLN A 147 32.79 -14.62 4.92
CA GLN A 147 32.66 -14.05 3.58
C GLN A 147 31.23 -14.13 3.06
N ASN A 148 30.53 -15.26 3.27
CA ASN A 148 29.13 -15.40 2.87
C ASN A 148 28.23 -14.29 3.47
N THR A 149 28.36 -14.03 4.77
CA THR A 149 27.62 -12.96 5.44
C THR A 149 27.97 -11.58 4.88
N GLN A 150 29.24 -11.34 4.53
CA GLN A 150 29.65 -10.09 3.91
C GLN A 150 29.02 -9.92 2.53
N PHE A 151 29.00 -10.96 1.70
CA PHE A 151 28.41 -10.93 0.37
C PHE A 151 26.90 -10.68 0.43
N GLU A 152 26.17 -11.41 1.27
CA GLU A 152 24.73 -11.18 1.48
C GLU A 152 24.41 -9.74 1.88
N ILE A 153 25.18 -9.18 2.82
CA ILE A 153 25.00 -7.79 3.26
C ILE A 153 25.29 -6.81 2.11
N VAL A 154 26.35 -7.03 1.34
CA VAL A 154 26.72 -6.16 0.22
C VAL A 154 25.69 -6.22 -0.90
N GLU A 155 25.15 -7.38 -1.23
CA GLU A 155 24.09 -7.54 -2.23
C GLU A 155 22.81 -6.80 -1.80
N MET A 156 22.34 -7.02 -0.56
CA MET A 156 21.17 -6.31 -0.02
C MET A 156 21.40 -4.79 0.02
N ALA A 157 22.60 -4.34 0.41
CA ALA A 157 22.95 -2.92 0.41
C ALA A 157 22.93 -2.32 -1.00
N THR A 158 23.40 -3.08 -1.99
CA THR A 158 23.41 -2.66 -3.40
C THR A 158 21.99 -2.50 -3.92
N GLU A 159 21.14 -3.53 -3.77
CA GLU A 159 19.74 -3.45 -4.19
C GLU A 159 18.99 -2.29 -3.51
N THR A 160 19.21 -2.11 -2.21
CA THR A 160 18.57 -1.03 -1.45
C THR A 160 18.99 0.35 -1.93
N ARG A 161 20.28 0.57 -2.22
CA ARG A 161 20.81 1.83 -2.76
C ARG A 161 20.31 2.14 -4.18
N LEU A 162 20.18 1.13 -5.02
CA LEU A 162 19.55 1.28 -6.34
C LEU A 162 18.09 1.73 -6.19
N GLY A 163 17.34 1.10 -5.28
CA GLY A 163 15.97 1.50 -4.94
C GLY A 163 15.88 2.94 -4.45
N ARG A 164 16.73 3.34 -3.50
CA ARG A 164 16.81 4.71 -2.97
C ARG A 164 17.04 5.73 -4.07
N THR A 165 18.04 5.52 -4.91
CA THR A 165 18.37 6.44 -6.02
C THR A 165 17.20 6.59 -6.99
N PHE A 166 16.54 5.48 -7.34
CA PHE A 166 15.40 5.52 -8.24
C PHE A 166 14.21 6.28 -7.62
N ILE A 167 13.90 6.03 -6.35
CA ILE A 167 12.81 6.71 -5.65
C ILE A 167 13.06 8.19 -5.46
N ASP A 168 14.28 8.61 -5.12
CA ASP A 168 14.60 10.03 -4.90
C ASP A 168 14.43 10.84 -6.18
N LYS A 169 14.81 10.29 -7.35
CA LYS A 169 14.51 10.88 -8.65
C LYS A 169 13.00 11.05 -8.86
N LEU A 170 12.21 10.01 -8.59
CA LEU A 170 10.76 10.05 -8.80
C LEU A 170 10.03 10.99 -7.85
N ILE A 171 10.54 11.17 -6.63
CA ILE A 171 10.06 12.20 -5.71
C ILE A 171 10.25 13.59 -6.33
N ALA A 172 11.46 13.89 -6.83
CA ALA A 172 11.74 15.17 -7.46
C ALA A 172 10.85 15.39 -8.70
N ASP A 173 10.73 14.39 -9.58
CA ASP A 173 9.88 14.48 -10.76
C ASP A 173 8.39 14.67 -10.41
N HIS A 174 7.89 13.97 -9.38
CA HIS A 174 6.52 14.13 -8.88
C HIS A 174 6.28 15.56 -8.34
N MET A 175 7.24 16.10 -7.59
CA MET A 175 7.17 17.46 -7.05
C MET A 175 7.19 18.53 -8.16
N GLU A 176 7.87 18.26 -9.28
CA GLU A 176 7.88 19.10 -10.47
C GLU A 176 6.64 18.92 -11.36
N GLY A 177 5.72 18.01 -11.00
CA GLY A 177 4.49 17.76 -11.76
C GLY A 177 4.70 17.01 -13.08
N LYS A 178 5.83 16.31 -13.24
CA LYS A 178 6.11 15.50 -14.43
C LYS A 178 5.23 14.24 -14.46
N GLU A 179 4.96 13.76 -15.68
CA GLU A 179 4.28 12.47 -15.85
C GLU A 179 5.22 11.31 -15.52
N ILE A 180 4.92 10.57 -14.46
CA ILE A 180 5.75 9.45 -13.98
C ILE A 180 4.98 8.12 -13.88
N VAL A 181 3.90 7.94 -14.67
CA VAL A 181 3.03 6.74 -14.56
C VAL A 181 3.82 5.44 -14.69
N VAL A 182 4.65 5.34 -15.73
CA VAL A 182 5.43 4.13 -16.01
C VAL A 182 6.45 3.89 -14.90
N ASP A 183 7.25 4.91 -14.61
CA ASP A 183 8.35 4.82 -13.65
C ASP A 183 7.85 4.53 -12.22
N VAL A 184 6.76 5.15 -11.77
CA VAL A 184 6.20 4.88 -10.43
C VAL A 184 5.62 3.47 -10.33
N SER A 185 5.04 2.94 -11.41
CA SER A 185 4.61 1.55 -11.47
C SER A 185 5.81 0.59 -11.41
N MET A 186 6.89 0.89 -12.14
CA MET A 186 8.14 0.13 -12.07
C MET A 186 8.73 0.16 -10.65
N ALA A 187 8.79 1.35 -10.06
CA ALA A 187 9.31 1.55 -8.72
C ALA A 187 8.51 0.78 -7.68
N LYS A 188 7.18 0.89 -7.68
CA LYS A 188 6.33 0.23 -6.70
C LYS A 188 6.48 -1.29 -6.74
N TYR A 189 6.48 -1.92 -7.91
CA TYR A 189 6.62 -3.37 -7.96
C TYR A 189 8.03 -3.81 -7.55
N TRP A 190 9.07 -3.14 -8.10
CA TRP A 190 10.43 -3.61 -7.93
C TRP A 190 10.92 -3.39 -6.49
N THR A 191 10.64 -2.24 -5.90
CA THR A 191 11.06 -1.92 -4.53
C THR A 191 10.35 -2.80 -3.49
N THR A 192 9.07 -3.14 -3.69
CA THR A 192 8.34 -4.02 -2.77
C THR A 192 8.78 -5.49 -2.87
N ASP A 193 9.13 -5.96 -4.08
CA ASP A 193 9.77 -7.27 -4.27
C ASP A 193 11.19 -7.29 -3.66
N MET A 194 11.97 -6.23 -3.87
CA MET A 194 13.31 -6.07 -3.29
C MET A 194 13.26 -6.07 -1.76
N ALA A 195 12.39 -5.26 -1.15
CA ALA A 195 12.25 -5.22 0.30
C ALA A 195 11.83 -6.56 0.89
N SER A 196 11.02 -7.34 0.16
CA SER A 196 10.67 -8.72 0.55
C SER A 196 11.90 -9.66 0.50
N ARG A 197 12.76 -9.56 -0.51
CA ARG A 197 14.03 -10.33 -0.59
C ARG A 197 14.99 -9.93 0.53
N VAL A 198 15.13 -8.64 0.80
CA VAL A 198 15.97 -8.12 1.89
C VAL A 198 15.47 -8.64 3.24
N ALA A 199 14.16 -8.57 3.49
CA ALA A 199 13.58 -9.09 4.74
C ALA A 199 13.87 -10.57 4.95
N ASP A 200 13.73 -11.38 3.90
CA ASP A 200 13.96 -12.83 3.94
C ASP A 200 15.42 -13.16 4.27
N ARG A 201 16.36 -12.54 3.55
CA ARG A 201 17.81 -12.68 3.81
C ARG A 201 18.21 -12.15 5.19
N CYS A 202 17.60 -11.05 5.64
CA CYS A 202 17.81 -10.52 6.98
C CYS A 202 17.36 -11.54 8.04
N MET A 203 16.14 -12.07 7.94
CA MET A 203 15.64 -13.13 8.84
C MET A 203 16.58 -14.34 8.86
N GLN A 204 17.07 -14.78 7.70
CA GLN A 204 18.02 -15.88 7.59
C GLN A 204 19.33 -15.62 8.34
N LEU A 205 19.85 -14.39 8.31
CA LEU A 205 21.07 -14.00 9.04
C LEU A 205 20.86 -13.95 10.56
N PHE A 206 19.63 -13.71 11.03
CA PHE A 206 19.29 -13.87 12.44
C PHE A 206 19.21 -15.35 12.89
N GLY A 207 19.07 -16.29 11.95
CA GLY A 207 18.92 -17.71 12.23
C GLY A 207 17.63 -18.02 12.99
N GLY A 208 17.68 -18.96 13.94
CA GLY A 208 16.50 -19.33 14.74
C GLY A 208 15.84 -18.15 15.47
N TYR A 209 16.64 -17.19 15.94
CA TYR A 209 16.13 -15.97 16.59
C TYR A 209 15.33 -15.09 15.63
N GLY A 210 15.61 -15.14 14.33
CA GLY A 210 14.87 -14.38 13.32
C GLY A 210 13.41 -14.82 13.21
N TYR A 211 13.11 -16.05 13.65
CA TYR A 211 11.76 -16.61 13.68
C TYR A 211 11.06 -16.46 15.04
N CYS A 212 11.69 -15.78 16.00
CA CYS A 212 11.12 -15.49 17.32
C CYS A 212 10.54 -14.07 17.34
N GLU A 213 9.30 -13.91 17.81
CA GLU A 213 8.62 -12.61 17.90
C GLU A 213 9.29 -11.60 18.85
N GLU A 214 10.18 -12.07 19.73
CA GLU A 214 11.04 -11.22 20.57
C GLU A 214 12.02 -10.38 19.73
N TYR A 215 12.34 -10.82 18.51
CA TYR A 215 13.25 -10.11 17.62
C TYR A 215 12.48 -9.27 16.59
N PRO A 216 12.78 -7.97 16.46
CA PRO A 216 12.04 -7.05 15.58
C PRO A 216 12.07 -7.43 14.10
N ILE A 217 13.01 -8.27 13.66
CA ILE A 217 13.06 -8.76 12.28
C ILE A 217 11.86 -9.66 11.92
N ALA A 218 11.33 -10.43 12.87
CA ALA A 218 10.15 -11.28 12.65
C ALA A 218 8.93 -10.44 12.27
N ARG A 219 8.70 -9.34 13.03
CA ARG A 219 7.68 -8.35 12.70
C ARG A 219 7.92 -7.70 11.34
N ALA A 220 9.14 -7.23 11.08
CA ALA A 220 9.46 -6.53 9.83
C ALA A 220 9.22 -7.42 8.59
N TRP A 221 9.56 -8.71 8.67
CA TRP A 221 9.29 -9.69 7.62
C TRP A 221 7.79 -9.90 7.38
N ARG A 222 6.98 -10.02 8.43
CA ARG A 222 5.51 -10.14 8.29
C ARG A 222 4.89 -8.87 7.72
N ASP A 223 5.38 -7.71 8.15
CA ASP A 223 4.84 -6.40 7.80
C ASP A 223 5.16 -6.01 6.34
N ILE A 224 6.36 -6.32 5.84
CA ILE A 224 6.74 -5.95 4.48
C ILE A 224 5.94 -6.70 3.41
N ARG A 225 5.44 -7.90 3.74
CA ARG A 225 4.81 -8.81 2.78
C ARG A 225 3.63 -8.20 2.04
N VAL A 226 2.84 -7.37 2.72
CA VAL A 226 1.58 -6.82 2.19
C VAL A 226 1.80 -5.69 1.18
N THR A 227 2.99 -5.07 1.16
CA THR A 227 3.35 -3.97 0.23
C THR A 227 3.28 -4.39 -1.24
N ARG A 228 3.45 -5.69 -1.52
CA ARG A 228 3.28 -6.27 -2.87
C ARG A 228 1.82 -6.36 -3.34
N ILE A 229 0.86 -6.10 -2.44
CA ILE A 229 -0.58 -6.32 -2.67
C ILE A 229 -1.33 -4.98 -2.72
N PHE A 230 -1.22 -4.14 -1.69
CA PHE A 230 -1.93 -2.85 -1.66
C PHE A 230 -1.31 -1.82 -2.61
N ALA A 231 -2.03 -0.71 -2.84
CA ALA A 231 -1.71 0.29 -3.88
C ALA A 231 -1.68 -0.29 -5.31
N GLY A 232 -2.36 -1.43 -5.50
CA GLY A 232 -2.33 -2.27 -6.70
C GLY A 232 -1.24 -3.33 -6.62
N THR A 233 -1.58 -4.57 -6.96
CA THR A 233 -0.62 -5.68 -6.88
C THR A 233 0.55 -5.47 -7.84
N ASN A 234 1.65 -6.18 -7.61
CA ASN A 234 2.83 -6.08 -8.47
C ASN A 234 2.53 -6.51 -9.92
N GLU A 235 1.57 -7.43 -10.13
CA GLU A 235 1.08 -7.81 -11.45
C GLU A 235 0.34 -6.66 -12.13
N ILE A 236 -0.53 -5.97 -11.38
CA ILE A 236 -1.24 -4.78 -11.89
C ILE A 236 -0.25 -3.66 -12.24
N MET A 237 0.82 -3.49 -11.48
CA MET A 237 1.87 -2.51 -11.82
C MET A 237 2.53 -2.83 -13.16
N LYS A 238 2.84 -4.11 -13.40
CA LYS A 238 3.39 -4.57 -14.68
C LYS A 238 2.39 -4.38 -15.82
N THR A 239 1.10 -4.68 -15.62
CA THR A 239 0.04 -4.41 -16.60
C THR A 239 -0.06 -2.93 -16.94
N ILE A 240 0.03 -2.04 -15.95
CA ILE A 240 -0.01 -0.59 -16.17
C ILE A 240 1.22 -0.14 -16.96
N ALA A 241 2.42 -0.54 -16.55
CA ALA A 241 3.65 -0.18 -17.25
C ALA A 241 3.61 -0.67 -18.71
N ALA A 242 3.25 -1.94 -18.95
CA ALA A 242 3.13 -2.51 -20.29
C ALA A 242 2.17 -1.71 -21.18
N ARG A 243 0.98 -1.41 -20.67
CA ARG A 243 -0.03 -0.62 -21.41
C ARG A 243 0.50 0.76 -21.81
N PHE A 244 1.17 1.48 -20.91
CA PHE A 244 1.70 2.82 -21.20
C PHE A 244 2.97 2.78 -22.08
N MET A 245 3.66 1.64 -22.13
CA MET A 245 4.76 1.39 -23.07
C MET A 245 4.27 0.94 -24.46
N GLY A 246 2.96 0.74 -24.65
CA GLY A 246 2.39 0.27 -25.92
C GLY A 246 2.57 -1.22 -26.19
N LEU A 247 2.72 -2.04 -25.13
CA LEU A 247 2.87 -3.49 -25.19
C LEU A 247 1.56 -4.24 -24.90
#